data_AF-A0A840WYK2-F1
#
_entry.id   AF-A0A840WYK2-F1
#
_cell.length_a   1.000
_cell.length_b   1.000
_cell.length_c   1.000
_cell.angle_alpha   90.00
_cell.angle_beta   90.00
_cell.angle_gamma   90.00
#
_symmetry.space_group_name_H-M   'P 1'
#
loop_
_entity.id
_entity.type
_entity.pdbx_description
1 polymer ?
#
loop_
_entity_poly.entity_id
_entity_poly.type
_entity_poly.pdbx_seq_one_letter_code
_entity_poly.pdbx_strand_id
1 'polypeptide(L)'
;MTQTNRIVLPWRDPYLKDAPGMRPLPIAEWLVRDADFAAHMAQRDHLVTMAPGCIAAMPDSRAACLELLDTVVTALSRDAGYTVGKTSIRRPDGVDVAIDRDSPLVSLGRLVPEDLLILEGARGHHALTAGVLCFPSQWTLSEKLGGDLLRIHAPVPFYAEGLAPRVQRFFDALRAEQPLWRMNWLFYPSPEMHTPAREGEKAVKAWDPKAEVYLRTERQVLRRLPQTEAVVFSIKTNMTPLRHLSEDDLCSLEEALAALPPVEAAYKSRDEVAQAIARVRAERA
;
A
#
# COMPACT_ATOMS: atom_id res chain seq x y z
N MET A 1 -5.58 9.58 -16.84
CA MET A 1 -5.02 10.86 -16.38
C MET A 1 -3.62 10.59 -15.88
N THR A 2 -2.59 11.12 -16.51
CA THR A 2 -1.21 11.04 -16.00
C THR A 2 -1.15 11.90 -14.75
N GLN A 3 -1.10 11.28 -13.56
CA GLN A 3 -0.84 12.05 -12.34
C GLN A 3 0.57 12.64 -12.47
N THR A 4 0.65 13.95 -12.30
CA THR A 4 1.91 14.71 -12.28
C THR A 4 2.86 14.07 -11.27
N ASN A 5 4.15 14.05 -11.62
CA ASN A 5 5.28 13.42 -10.93
C ASN A 5 5.61 14.01 -9.54
N ARG A 6 4.59 14.49 -8.81
CA ARG A 6 4.75 15.14 -7.52
C ARG A 6 4.75 14.07 -6.43
N ILE A 7 5.87 13.96 -5.74
CA ILE A 7 5.99 13.17 -4.52
C ILE A 7 4.89 13.64 -3.56
N VAL A 8 4.02 12.71 -3.16
CA VAL A 8 2.98 13.00 -2.17
C VAL A 8 3.65 12.96 -0.79
N LEU A 9 3.68 14.11 -0.11
CA LEU A 9 4.26 14.24 1.23
C LEU A 9 3.12 14.30 2.27
N PRO A 10 2.78 13.19 2.93
CA PRO A 10 1.53 13.09 3.69
C PRO A 10 1.43 14.07 4.86
N TRP A 11 2.57 14.37 5.49
CA TRP A 11 2.64 15.29 6.63
C TRP A 11 2.34 16.75 6.26
N ARG A 12 2.40 17.12 4.98
CA ARG A 12 2.08 18.46 4.50
C ARG A 12 0.59 18.65 4.19
N ASP A 13 -0.19 17.56 4.09
CA ASP A 13 -1.64 17.63 3.93
C ASP A 13 -2.29 17.60 5.33
N PRO A 14 -3.05 18.64 5.73
CA PRO A 14 -3.63 18.73 7.06
C PRO A 14 -4.63 17.61 7.38
N TYR A 15 -5.15 16.90 6.38
CA TYR A 15 -6.07 15.77 6.53
C TYR A 15 -5.36 14.41 6.52
N LEU A 16 -4.15 14.31 5.96
CA LEU A 16 -3.40 13.06 5.89
C LEU A 16 -2.31 12.95 6.97
N LYS A 17 -1.95 14.07 7.62
CA LYS A 17 -0.89 14.12 8.63
C LYS A 17 -1.18 13.29 9.88
N ASP A 18 -2.45 13.23 10.31
CA ASP A 18 -2.87 12.57 11.55
C ASP A 18 -3.57 11.23 11.28
N ALA A 19 -3.21 10.17 12.01
CA ALA A 19 -3.84 8.86 11.84
C ALA A 19 -5.31 8.85 12.38
N PRO A 20 -6.27 8.21 11.67
CA PRO A 20 -6.08 7.40 10.46
C PRO A 20 -6.10 8.19 9.13
N GLY A 21 -6.37 9.50 9.15
CA GLY A 21 -6.19 10.39 8.00
C GLY A 21 -6.96 9.99 6.74
N MET A 22 -8.25 9.69 6.89
CA MET A 22 -9.10 9.14 5.83
C MET A 22 -9.88 10.24 5.10
N ARG A 23 -9.96 10.15 3.77
CA ARG A 23 -10.74 11.06 2.92
C ARG A 23 -11.58 10.28 1.92
N PRO A 24 -12.73 10.81 1.47
CA PRO A 24 -13.43 10.28 0.31
C PRO A 24 -12.55 10.30 -0.93
N LEU A 25 -12.66 9.26 -1.75
CA LEU A 25 -11.97 9.15 -3.04
C LEU A 25 -13.00 9.03 -4.18
N PRO A 26 -12.90 9.80 -5.27
CA PRO A 26 -13.63 9.52 -6.50
C PRO A 26 -13.26 8.14 -7.05
N ILE A 27 -14.24 7.28 -7.38
CA ILE A 27 -13.98 5.91 -7.85
C ILE A 27 -13.02 5.85 -9.04
N ALA A 28 -13.11 6.82 -9.95
CA ALA A 28 -12.26 6.90 -11.14
C ALA A 28 -10.76 7.09 -10.81
N GLU A 29 -10.43 7.51 -9.58
CA GLU A 29 -9.07 7.72 -9.09
C GLU A 29 -8.55 6.54 -8.24
N TRP A 30 -9.26 5.42 -8.20
CA TRP A 30 -8.85 4.28 -7.37
C TRP A 30 -7.46 3.73 -7.74
N LEU A 31 -7.31 3.29 -9.00
CA LEU A 31 -6.07 2.69 -9.51
C LEU A 31 -5.18 3.77 -10.12
N VAL A 32 -3.89 3.74 -9.78
CA VAL A 32 -2.95 4.80 -10.15
C VAL A 32 -1.91 4.30 -11.15
N ARG A 33 -1.66 5.13 -12.17
CA ARG A 33 -0.55 4.99 -13.09
C ARG A 33 0.35 6.22 -12.96
N ASP A 34 1.50 6.00 -12.34
CA ASP A 34 2.56 7.00 -12.19
C ASP A 34 3.71 6.75 -13.19
N ALA A 35 4.76 7.55 -13.09
CA ALA A 35 5.94 7.44 -13.93
C ALA A 35 6.69 6.10 -13.74
N ASP A 36 6.57 5.49 -12.57
CA ASP A 36 7.26 4.26 -12.19
C ASP A 36 6.47 2.98 -12.51
N PHE A 37 5.30 3.12 -13.15
CA PHE A 37 4.38 2.01 -13.45
C PHE A 37 5.09 0.81 -14.09
N ALA A 38 5.88 1.02 -15.16
CA ALA A 38 6.55 -0.07 -15.87
C ALA A 38 7.57 -0.81 -14.99
N ALA A 39 8.35 -0.08 -14.19
CA ALA A 39 9.32 -0.66 -13.27
C ALA A 39 8.64 -1.46 -12.15
N HIS A 40 7.57 -0.89 -11.56
CA HIS A 40 6.78 -1.57 -10.55
C HIS A 40 6.14 -2.85 -11.09
N MET A 41 5.54 -2.79 -12.29
CA MET A 41 4.89 -3.95 -12.89
C MET A 41 5.88 -5.06 -13.27
N ALA A 42 7.07 -4.71 -13.77
CA ALA A 42 8.12 -5.70 -14.04
C ALA A 42 8.55 -6.45 -12.78
N GLN A 43 8.72 -5.74 -11.65
CA GLN A 43 9.02 -6.38 -10.37
C GLN A 43 7.86 -7.27 -9.89
N ARG A 44 6.61 -6.83 -10.05
CA ARG A 44 5.43 -7.64 -9.68
C ARG A 44 5.28 -8.89 -10.52
N ASP A 45 5.52 -8.81 -11.83
CA ASP A 45 5.49 -9.99 -12.72
C ASP A 45 6.47 -11.07 -12.23
N HIS A 46 7.67 -10.65 -11.82
CA HIS A 46 8.65 -11.56 -11.22
C HIS A 46 8.18 -12.12 -9.87
N LEU A 47 7.72 -11.27 -8.95
CA LEU A 47 7.32 -11.69 -7.60
C LEU A 47 6.09 -12.61 -7.60
N VAL A 48 5.07 -12.28 -8.37
CA VAL A 48 3.84 -13.09 -8.46
C VAL A 48 4.10 -14.51 -8.97
N THR A 49 5.11 -14.67 -9.83
CA THR A 49 5.44 -15.96 -10.44
C THR A 49 6.49 -16.74 -9.67
N MET A 50 7.48 -16.06 -9.08
CA MET A 50 8.67 -16.68 -8.52
C MET A 50 8.76 -16.62 -7.00
N ALA A 51 8.13 -15.64 -6.35
CA ALA A 51 8.27 -15.44 -4.91
C ALA A 51 7.15 -16.17 -4.13
N PRO A 52 7.51 -17.07 -3.19
CA PRO A 52 6.51 -17.72 -2.36
C PRO A 52 5.85 -16.72 -1.41
N GLY A 53 4.56 -16.91 -1.12
CA GLY A 53 3.84 -16.15 -0.10
C GLY A 53 3.33 -14.76 -0.53
N CYS A 54 3.53 -14.35 -1.78
CA CYS A 54 2.91 -13.14 -2.32
C CYS A 54 1.40 -13.28 -2.53
N ILE A 55 0.89 -14.49 -2.72
CA ILE A 55 -0.53 -14.76 -2.95
C ILE A 55 -1.04 -15.75 -1.92
N ALA A 56 -2.17 -15.44 -1.31
CA ALA A 56 -2.88 -16.35 -0.43
C ALA A 56 -4.39 -16.09 -0.50
N ALA A 57 -5.19 -17.14 -0.35
CA ALA A 57 -6.64 -17.06 -0.32
C ALA A 57 -7.19 -18.19 0.55
N MET A 58 -8.24 -17.88 1.31
CA MET A 58 -9.05 -18.87 1.99
C MET A 58 -10.03 -19.53 1.00
N PRO A 59 -10.46 -20.78 1.22
CA PRO A 59 -11.37 -21.47 0.30
C PRO A 59 -12.64 -20.68 -0.03
N ASP A 60 -13.21 -20.00 0.96
CA ASP A 60 -14.49 -19.30 0.83
C ASP A 60 -14.36 -17.91 0.19
N SER A 61 -13.14 -17.40 0.00
CA SER A 61 -12.91 -16.04 -0.52
C SER A 61 -12.99 -15.94 -2.05
N ARG A 62 -13.25 -17.06 -2.76
CA ARG A 62 -13.22 -17.12 -4.23
C ARG A 62 -14.19 -16.14 -4.88
N ALA A 63 -15.38 -15.96 -4.31
CA ALA A 63 -16.38 -15.03 -4.85
C ALA A 63 -15.85 -13.58 -4.83
N ALA A 64 -15.29 -13.15 -3.70
CA ALA A 64 -14.71 -11.81 -3.55
C ALA A 64 -13.49 -11.60 -4.46
N CYS A 65 -12.64 -12.62 -4.64
CA CYS A 65 -11.51 -12.55 -5.57
C CYS A 65 -11.96 -12.35 -7.03
N LEU A 66 -12.99 -13.07 -7.47
CA LEU A 66 -13.55 -12.95 -8.82
C LEU A 66 -14.22 -11.60 -9.03
N GLU A 67 -15.00 -11.13 -8.06
CA GLU A 67 -15.62 -9.81 -8.13
C GLU A 67 -14.57 -8.69 -8.15
N LEU A 68 -13.49 -8.82 -7.36
CA LEU A 68 -12.37 -7.89 -7.42
C LEU A 68 -11.73 -7.88 -8.81
N LEU A 69 -11.50 -9.05 -9.41
CA LEU A 69 -10.98 -9.14 -10.79
C LEU A 69 -11.89 -8.39 -11.77
N ASP A 70 -13.19 -8.66 -11.75
CA ASP A 70 -14.16 -8.01 -12.65
C ASP A 70 -14.24 -6.48 -12.40
N THR A 71 -14.12 -6.06 -11.14
CA THR A 71 -14.10 -4.66 -10.72
C THR A 71 -12.85 -3.93 -11.24
N VAL A 72 -11.68 -4.57 -11.16
CA VAL A 72 -10.43 -4.03 -11.70
C VAL A 72 -10.48 -3.98 -13.22
N VAL A 73 -10.89 -5.06 -13.90
CA VAL A 73 -11.05 -5.07 -15.37
C VAL A 73 -11.97 -3.94 -15.84
N THR A 74 -13.06 -3.68 -15.12
CA THR A 74 -13.99 -2.56 -15.40
C THR A 74 -13.35 -1.19 -15.17
N ALA A 75 -12.47 -1.04 -14.18
CA ALA A 75 -11.72 0.20 -13.98
C ALA A 75 -10.70 0.40 -15.10
N LEU A 76 -9.98 -0.66 -15.49
CA LEU A 76 -8.97 -0.63 -16.55
C LEU A 76 -9.57 -0.33 -17.93
N SER A 77 -10.79 -0.78 -18.22
CA SER A 77 -11.47 -0.47 -19.50
C SER A 77 -11.77 1.02 -19.69
N ARG A 78 -11.69 1.82 -18.60
CA ARG A 78 -11.87 3.27 -18.62
C ARG A 78 -10.54 4.03 -18.65
N ASP A 79 -9.39 3.37 -18.45
CA ASP A 79 -8.07 3.98 -18.60
C ASP A 79 -7.55 3.74 -20.02
N ALA A 80 -7.40 4.83 -20.78
CA ALA A 80 -6.89 4.80 -22.15
C ALA A 80 -5.47 4.22 -22.30
N GLY A 81 -4.73 4.04 -21.19
CA GLY A 81 -3.44 3.35 -21.18
C GLY A 81 -3.55 1.83 -21.30
N TYR A 82 -4.73 1.24 -21.10
CA TYR A 82 -4.95 -0.20 -21.21
C TYR A 82 -5.76 -0.53 -22.47
N THR A 83 -5.50 -1.71 -23.05
CA THR A 83 -6.39 -2.30 -24.06
C THR A 83 -7.00 -3.58 -23.50
N VAL A 84 -8.28 -3.54 -23.17
CA VAL A 84 -9.00 -4.67 -22.56
C VAL A 84 -9.61 -5.55 -23.65
N GLY A 85 -9.08 -6.76 -23.80
CA GLY A 85 -9.63 -7.81 -24.66
C GLY A 85 -10.55 -8.77 -23.91
N LYS A 86 -10.99 -9.84 -24.58
CA LYS A 86 -11.88 -10.86 -23.99
C LYS A 86 -11.17 -11.75 -22.96
N THR A 87 -9.92 -12.12 -23.24
CA THR A 87 -9.14 -13.09 -22.46
C THR A 87 -7.77 -12.55 -22.03
N SER A 88 -7.42 -11.34 -22.46
CA SER A 88 -6.17 -10.68 -22.11
C SER A 88 -6.34 -9.17 -22.04
N ILE A 89 -5.43 -8.51 -21.33
CA ILE A 89 -5.34 -7.06 -21.24
C ILE A 89 -3.91 -6.64 -21.59
N ARG A 90 -3.78 -5.71 -22.54
CA ARG A 90 -2.51 -5.00 -22.81
C ARG A 90 -2.35 -3.91 -21.76
N ARG A 91 -1.26 -3.96 -21.00
CA ARG A 91 -0.87 -2.91 -20.06
C ARG A 91 -0.25 -1.69 -20.76
N PRO A 92 -0.19 -0.54 -20.08
CA PRO A 92 0.47 0.68 -20.57
C PRO A 92 1.95 0.52 -20.93
N ASP A 93 2.65 -0.45 -20.34
CA ASP A 93 4.05 -0.78 -20.62
C ASP A 93 4.22 -1.75 -21.81
N GLY A 94 3.14 -2.09 -22.51
CA GLY A 94 3.13 -2.93 -23.70
C GLY A 94 3.02 -4.44 -23.41
N VAL A 95 3.00 -4.86 -22.15
CA VAL A 95 2.89 -6.28 -21.77
C VAL A 95 1.45 -6.78 -21.89
N ASP A 96 1.26 -7.93 -22.55
CA ASP A 96 -0.03 -8.64 -22.54
C ASP A 96 -0.13 -9.56 -21.32
N VAL A 97 -1.21 -9.38 -20.55
CA VAL A 97 -1.54 -10.22 -19.40
C VAL A 97 -2.78 -11.04 -19.72
N ALA A 98 -2.65 -12.36 -19.74
CA ALA A 98 -3.80 -13.26 -19.84
C ALA A 98 -4.64 -13.21 -18.55
N ILE A 99 -5.96 -13.20 -18.69
CA ILE A 99 -6.90 -13.21 -17.57
C ILE A 99 -7.22 -14.66 -17.22
N ASP A 100 -6.57 -15.17 -16.18
CA ASP A 100 -6.87 -16.45 -15.56
C ASP A 100 -7.88 -16.23 -14.43
N ARG A 101 -9.11 -16.73 -14.62
CA ARG A 101 -10.18 -16.68 -13.62
C ARG A 101 -10.08 -17.80 -12.58
N ASP A 102 -9.30 -18.85 -12.84
CA ASP A 102 -9.02 -19.87 -11.85
C ASP A 102 -7.98 -19.38 -10.83
N SER A 103 -7.10 -18.47 -11.27
CA SER A 103 -6.11 -17.78 -10.44
C SER A 103 -6.31 -16.24 -10.44
N PRO A 104 -7.45 -15.72 -9.94
CA PRO A 104 -7.79 -14.30 -10.07
C PRO A 104 -6.77 -13.36 -9.42
N LEU A 105 -6.18 -13.76 -8.28
CA LEU A 105 -5.16 -12.96 -7.59
C LEU A 105 -3.83 -12.89 -8.36
N VAL A 106 -3.47 -13.93 -9.11
CA VAL A 106 -2.31 -13.92 -10.02
C VAL A 106 -2.56 -12.90 -11.13
N SER A 107 -3.73 -12.96 -11.77
CA SER A 107 -4.14 -11.99 -12.79
C SER A 107 -4.09 -10.57 -12.26
N LEU A 108 -4.73 -10.31 -11.12
CA LEU A 108 -4.74 -9.02 -10.43
C LEU A 108 -3.32 -8.49 -10.13
N GLY A 109 -2.45 -9.35 -9.58
CA GLY A 109 -1.07 -9.03 -9.24
C GLY A 109 -0.25 -8.54 -10.43
N ARG A 110 -0.58 -9.04 -11.63
CA ARG A 110 0.07 -8.70 -12.89
C ARG A 110 -0.60 -7.58 -13.66
N LEU A 111 -1.79 -7.11 -13.25
CA LEU A 111 -2.52 -6.05 -13.95
C LEU A 111 -2.26 -4.66 -13.38
N VAL A 112 -2.11 -4.55 -12.06
CA VAL A 112 -2.02 -3.25 -11.37
C VAL A 112 -0.86 -3.21 -10.38
N PRO A 113 -0.26 -2.03 -10.12
CA PRO A 113 0.90 -1.89 -9.25
C PRO A 113 0.55 -1.98 -7.76
N GLU A 114 -0.72 -1.83 -7.40
CA GLU A 114 -1.22 -1.95 -6.03
C GLU A 114 -1.11 -3.38 -5.50
N ASP A 115 -0.67 -3.53 -4.25
CA ASP A 115 -1.03 -4.71 -3.47
C ASP A 115 -2.53 -4.67 -3.18
N LEU A 116 -3.19 -5.82 -3.28
CA LEU A 116 -4.64 -5.93 -3.17
C LEU A 116 -4.98 -6.97 -2.12
N LEU A 117 -5.56 -6.52 -1.02
CA LEU A 117 -5.97 -7.35 0.11
C LEU A 117 -7.50 -7.32 0.21
N ILE A 118 -8.09 -8.47 0.51
CA ILE A 118 -9.55 -8.65 0.60
C ILE A 118 -9.89 -8.97 2.04
N LEU A 119 -10.74 -8.15 2.63
CA LEU A 119 -11.28 -8.36 3.96
C LEU A 119 -12.77 -8.68 3.87
N GLU A 120 -13.16 -9.81 4.42
CA GLU A 120 -14.55 -10.27 4.47
C GLU A 120 -15.04 -10.34 5.91
N GLY A 121 -16.35 -10.26 6.09
CA GLY A 121 -17.01 -10.23 7.39
C GLY A 121 -18.01 -9.08 7.50
N ALA A 122 -18.67 -8.99 8.65
CA ALA A 122 -19.71 -8.01 8.90
C ALA A 122 -19.70 -7.57 10.37
N ARG A 123 -20.22 -6.36 10.62
CA ARG A 123 -20.57 -5.81 11.95
C ARG A 123 -19.48 -6.02 13.01
N GLY A 124 -18.40 -5.25 12.92
CA GLY A 124 -17.34 -5.28 13.94
C GLY A 124 -16.23 -6.30 13.72
N HIS A 125 -16.38 -7.21 12.75
CA HIS A 125 -15.36 -8.22 12.43
C HIS A 125 -15.12 -8.28 10.92
N HIS A 126 -13.95 -7.79 10.49
CA HIS A 126 -13.43 -7.96 9.13
C HIS A 126 -12.11 -8.71 9.21
N ALA A 127 -12.03 -9.86 8.56
CA ALA A 127 -10.84 -10.70 8.52
C ALA A 127 -10.19 -10.68 7.13
N LEU A 128 -8.86 -10.69 7.07
CA LEU A 128 -8.12 -10.79 5.81
C LEU A 128 -8.25 -12.20 5.24
N THR A 129 -9.06 -12.38 4.19
CA THR A 129 -9.37 -13.70 3.63
C THR A 129 -8.59 -14.01 2.36
N ALA A 130 -8.10 -13.00 1.65
CA ALA A 130 -7.30 -13.19 0.45
C ALA A 130 -6.44 -11.97 0.12
N GLY A 131 -5.45 -12.16 -0.75
CA GLY A 131 -4.76 -11.04 -1.35
C GLY A 131 -3.57 -11.41 -2.23
N VAL A 132 -3.08 -10.38 -2.90
CA VAL A 132 -1.77 -10.35 -3.56
C VAL A 132 -0.96 -9.21 -2.94
N LEU A 133 0.15 -9.57 -2.30
CA LEU A 133 1.04 -8.71 -1.52
C LEU A 133 2.48 -8.87 -2.02
N CYS A 134 2.84 -8.09 -3.03
CA CYS A 134 4.17 -8.07 -3.62
C CYS A 134 5.09 -7.12 -2.88
N PHE A 135 4.61 -6.04 -2.26
CA PHE A 135 5.46 -5.05 -1.63
C PHE A 135 5.18 -4.92 -0.12
N PRO A 136 5.33 -6.00 0.67
CA PRO A 136 5.13 -5.93 2.12
C PRO A 136 6.13 -5.02 2.80
N SER A 137 5.67 -4.41 3.90
CA SER A 137 6.44 -3.53 4.77
C SER A 137 6.77 -4.25 6.08
N GLN A 138 7.64 -5.27 6.03
CA GLN A 138 8.08 -6.07 7.19
C GLN A 138 6.95 -6.91 7.83
N TRP A 139 6.18 -7.61 7.01
CA TRP A 139 5.18 -8.60 7.42
C TRP A 139 4.90 -9.59 6.28
N THR A 140 4.34 -10.78 6.58
CA THR A 140 3.97 -11.76 5.54
C THR A 140 2.45 -11.93 5.42
N LEU A 141 1.96 -12.12 4.20
CA LEU A 141 0.52 -12.32 3.95
C LEU A 141 -0.02 -13.56 4.67
N SER A 142 0.74 -14.66 4.64
CA SER A 142 0.34 -15.94 5.23
C SER A 142 0.09 -15.88 6.73
N GLU A 143 0.85 -15.10 7.49
CA GLU A 143 0.68 -14.99 8.94
C GLU A 143 -0.52 -14.11 9.34
N LYS A 144 -0.92 -13.21 8.43
CA LYS A 144 -2.06 -12.30 8.62
C LYS A 144 -3.37 -12.85 8.08
N LEU A 145 -3.32 -13.87 7.23
CA LEU A 145 -4.50 -14.52 6.66
C LEU A 145 -5.40 -15.09 7.76
N GLY A 146 -6.71 -14.88 7.64
CA GLY A 146 -7.73 -15.22 8.62
C GLY A 146 -7.76 -14.32 9.86
N GLY A 147 -6.80 -13.40 10.03
CA GLY A 147 -6.77 -12.46 11.15
C GLY A 147 -7.72 -11.29 10.94
N ASP A 148 -8.34 -10.82 12.03
CA ASP A 148 -9.12 -9.59 12.02
C ASP A 148 -8.24 -8.33 12.05
N LEU A 149 -8.86 -7.15 11.92
CA LEU A 149 -8.15 -5.87 11.95
C LEU A 149 -7.28 -5.70 13.21
N LEU A 150 -7.74 -6.17 14.37
CA LEU A 150 -7.00 -6.06 15.62
C LEU A 150 -5.76 -6.94 15.60
N ARG A 151 -5.88 -8.21 15.20
CA ARG A 151 -4.76 -9.15 15.07
C ARG A 151 -3.75 -8.70 14.02
N ILE A 152 -4.22 -8.20 12.88
CA ILE A 152 -3.34 -7.71 11.80
C ILE A 152 -2.47 -6.57 12.32
N HIS A 153 -3.06 -5.64 13.07
CA HIS A 153 -2.40 -4.42 13.55
C HIS A 153 -1.84 -4.54 14.97
N ALA A 154 -1.89 -5.70 15.63
CA ALA A 154 -1.34 -5.90 16.97
C ALA A 154 0.12 -5.40 17.15
N PRO A 155 1.02 -5.49 16.13
CA PRO A 155 2.38 -4.95 16.25
C PRO A 155 2.49 -3.43 16.13
N VAL A 156 1.43 -2.73 15.72
CA VAL A 156 1.43 -1.26 15.56
C VAL A 156 1.20 -0.65 16.94
N PRO A 157 2.15 0.14 17.47
CA PRO A 157 1.95 0.83 18.75
C PRO A 157 0.68 1.68 18.68
N PHE A 158 0.05 2.00 19.83
CA PHE A 158 -1.15 2.86 19.94
C PHE A 158 -2.39 2.45 19.12
N TYR A 159 -2.35 1.35 18.36
CA TYR A 159 -3.47 0.95 17.51
C TYR A 159 -4.69 0.53 18.33
N ALA A 160 -4.51 -0.42 19.25
CA ALA A 160 -5.59 -1.02 20.02
C ALA A 160 -6.36 0.01 20.87
N GLU A 161 -5.64 0.89 21.55
CA GLU A 161 -6.21 1.81 22.55
C GLU A 161 -6.84 3.08 21.93
N GLY A 162 -6.62 3.36 20.64
CA GLY A 162 -7.11 4.60 20.01
C GLY A 162 -7.62 4.46 18.57
N LEU A 163 -6.90 3.75 17.72
CA LEU A 163 -7.21 3.68 16.29
C LEU A 163 -8.23 2.59 15.95
N ALA A 164 -8.20 1.45 16.63
CA ALA A 164 -9.02 0.29 16.28
C ALA A 164 -10.53 0.63 16.21
N PRO A 165 -11.16 1.31 17.19
CA PRO A 165 -12.58 1.66 17.10
C PRO A 165 -12.88 2.68 15.99
N ARG A 166 -11.92 3.54 15.63
CA ARG A 166 -12.08 4.52 14.55
C ARG A 166 -12.01 3.83 13.19
N VAL A 167 -11.02 2.94 13.01
CA VAL A 167 -10.85 2.16 11.78
C VAL A 167 -12.05 1.23 11.56
N GLN A 168 -12.50 0.53 12.60
CA GLN A 168 -13.67 -0.34 12.50
C GLN A 168 -14.92 0.42 12.04
N ARG A 169 -15.17 1.63 12.57
CA ARG A 169 -16.27 2.49 12.10
C ARG A 169 -16.16 2.87 10.63
N PHE A 170 -14.96 3.09 10.11
CA PHE A 170 -14.78 3.34 8.67
C PHE A 170 -15.13 2.12 7.84
N PHE A 171 -14.70 0.92 8.26
CA PHE A 171 -15.07 -0.32 7.58
C PHE A 171 -16.59 -0.52 7.61
N ASP A 172 -17.22 -0.42 8.77
CA ASP A 172 -18.68 -0.61 8.92
C ASP A 172 -19.50 0.41 8.10
N ALA A 173 -19.04 1.66 7.99
CA ALA A 173 -19.73 2.73 7.26
C ALA A 173 -19.34 2.85 5.77
N LEU A 174 -18.38 2.05 5.29
CA LEU A 174 -17.89 2.13 3.92
C LEU A 174 -18.99 1.75 2.93
N ARG A 175 -19.29 2.63 1.97
CA ARG A 175 -20.26 2.36 0.89
C ARG A 175 -19.53 2.00 -0.39
N ALA A 176 -20.12 1.15 -1.23
CA ALA A 176 -19.49 0.71 -2.49
C ALA A 176 -19.20 1.87 -3.46
N GLU A 177 -20.03 2.91 -3.42
CA GLU A 177 -19.98 4.09 -4.28
C GLU A 177 -18.97 5.14 -3.80
N GLN A 178 -18.49 5.03 -2.55
CA GLN A 178 -17.60 6.00 -1.95
C GLN A 178 -16.41 5.31 -1.28
N PRO A 179 -15.36 4.99 -2.06
CA PRO A 179 -14.10 4.55 -1.49
C PRO A 179 -13.52 5.63 -0.57
N LEU A 180 -12.74 5.17 0.41
CA LEU A 180 -11.96 6.04 1.29
C LEU A 180 -10.48 5.80 1.03
N TRP A 181 -9.68 6.85 1.13
CA TRP A 181 -8.24 6.74 0.97
C TRP A 181 -7.48 7.50 2.06
N ARG A 182 -6.26 7.05 2.33
CA ARG A 182 -5.30 7.66 3.24
C ARG A 182 -3.88 7.43 2.75
N MET A 183 -2.94 8.06 3.43
CA MET A 183 -1.51 7.85 3.21
C MET A 183 -0.89 7.23 4.45
N ASN A 184 -0.02 6.27 4.22
CA ASN A 184 0.94 5.82 5.21
C ASN A 184 2.36 6.16 4.73
N TRP A 185 3.28 6.38 5.66
CA TRP A 185 4.65 6.73 5.35
C TRP A 185 5.63 6.21 6.39
N LEU A 186 6.76 5.71 5.90
CA LEU A 186 7.81 5.02 6.65
C LEU A 186 9.16 5.31 5.99
N PHE A 187 10.27 4.95 6.65
CA PHE A 187 11.60 5.09 6.08
C PHE A 187 12.34 3.77 6.04
N TYR A 188 13.15 3.58 5.00
CA TYR A 188 13.92 2.36 4.76
C TYR A 188 15.35 2.71 4.32
N PRO A 189 16.37 1.91 4.72
CA PRO A 189 17.76 2.09 4.29
C PRO A 189 18.06 1.49 2.91
N SER A 190 17.03 1.23 2.09
CA SER A 190 17.13 0.57 0.79
C SER A 190 15.93 0.95 -0.10
N PRO A 191 16.08 0.99 -1.44
CA PRO A 191 14.95 1.16 -2.36
C PRO A 191 14.06 -0.08 -2.49
N GLU A 192 14.46 -1.22 -1.90
CA GLU A 192 13.74 -2.47 -2.04
C GLU A 192 12.32 -2.40 -1.47
N MET A 193 11.32 -2.66 -2.32
CA MET A 193 9.91 -2.62 -1.94
C MET A 193 9.39 -3.96 -1.39
N HIS A 194 10.01 -5.08 -1.78
CA HIS A 194 9.63 -6.42 -1.33
C HIS A 194 10.43 -6.77 -0.07
N THR A 195 9.91 -6.40 1.10
CA THR A 195 10.61 -6.64 2.38
C THR A 195 9.75 -7.48 3.34
N PRO A 196 9.43 -8.75 2.99
CA PRO A 196 8.68 -9.61 3.89
C PRO A 196 9.52 -9.93 5.14
N ALA A 197 8.86 -9.97 6.30
CA ALA A 197 9.48 -10.43 7.54
C ALA A 197 8.43 -11.17 8.37
N ARG A 198 8.80 -12.33 8.92
CA ARG A 198 7.91 -13.12 9.77
C ARG A 198 7.70 -12.47 11.13
N GLU A 199 6.60 -12.84 11.79
CA GLU A 199 6.39 -12.43 13.18
C GLU A 199 7.50 -12.97 14.07
N GLY A 200 8.08 -12.12 14.93
CA GLY A 200 9.25 -12.46 15.75
C GLY A 200 10.60 -12.42 15.04
N GLU A 201 10.62 -12.44 13.70
CA GLU A 201 11.84 -12.31 12.88
C GLU A 201 12.01 -10.88 12.33
N LYS A 202 11.19 -9.92 12.76
CA LYS A 202 11.36 -8.51 12.40
C LYS A 202 12.73 -8.05 12.87
N ALA A 203 13.67 -7.97 11.94
CA ALA A 203 14.94 -7.33 12.21
C ALA A 203 14.67 -5.90 12.65
N VAL A 204 15.33 -5.46 13.73
CA VAL A 204 15.57 -4.03 13.91
C VAL A 204 16.21 -3.58 12.60
N LYS A 205 15.61 -2.59 11.91
CA LYS A 205 16.14 -2.09 10.64
C LYS A 205 17.62 -1.80 10.86
N ALA A 206 18.49 -2.58 10.22
CA ALA A 206 19.92 -2.37 10.32
C ALA A 206 20.22 -1.11 9.50
N TRP A 207 20.37 0.01 10.20
CA TRP A 207 20.74 1.27 9.59
C TRP A 207 22.26 1.31 9.49
N ASP A 208 22.79 1.13 8.27
CA ASP A 208 24.14 1.60 7.98
C ASP A 208 24.10 3.14 8.00
N PRO A 209 24.87 3.82 8.87
CA PRO A 209 24.92 5.28 8.91
C PRO A 209 25.32 5.92 7.57
N LYS A 210 25.91 5.15 6.64
CA LYS A 210 26.27 5.60 5.29
C LYS A 210 25.23 5.25 4.23
N ALA A 211 24.25 4.40 4.54
CA ALA A 211 23.23 4.04 3.58
C ALA A 211 22.36 5.25 3.22
N GLU A 212 21.92 5.25 1.97
CA GLU A 212 20.86 6.14 1.52
C GLU A 212 19.54 5.78 2.21
N VAL A 213 18.79 6.80 2.60
CA VAL A 213 17.47 6.63 3.21
C VAL A 213 16.39 6.96 2.20
N TYR A 214 15.38 6.10 2.15
CA TYR A 214 14.23 6.22 1.27
C TYR A 214 12.98 6.46 2.09
N LEU A 215 12.23 7.48 1.69
CA LEU A 215 10.84 7.66 2.08
C LEU A 215 9.98 6.65 1.34
N ARG A 216 9.39 5.73 2.09
CA ARG A 216 8.32 4.84 1.61
C ARG A 216 6.99 5.53 1.83
N THR A 217 6.23 5.74 0.76
CA THR A 217 4.83 6.18 0.86
C THR A 217 3.90 5.10 0.34
N GLU A 218 2.74 4.99 0.99
CA GLU A 218 1.73 4.00 0.67
C GLU A 218 0.38 4.70 0.54
N ARG A 219 -0.11 4.77 -0.71
CA ARG A 219 -1.48 5.19 -0.98
C ARG A 219 -2.42 4.04 -0.77
N GLN A 220 -3.18 4.17 0.31
CA GLN A 220 -4.01 3.14 0.89
C GLN A 220 -5.47 3.48 0.61
N VAL A 221 -6.19 2.61 -0.09
CA VAL A 221 -7.62 2.80 -0.40
C VAL A 221 -8.43 1.64 0.14
N LEU A 222 -9.53 1.96 0.82
CA LEU A 222 -10.58 1.02 1.18
C LEU A 222 -11.74 1.19 0.21
N ARG A 223 -12.13 0.11 -0.47
CA ARG A 223 -13.26 0.07 -1.38
C ARG A 223 -14.14 -1.14 -1.08
N ARG A 224 -15.43 -0.92 -0.83
CA ARG A 224 -16.40 -2.01 -0.70
C ARG A 224 -16.81 -2.51 -2.09
N LEU A 225 -16.83 -3.83 -2.27
CA LEU A 225 -17.34 -4.48 -3.46
C LEU A 225 -18.89 -4.58 -3.40
N PRO A 226 -19.62 -4.30 -4.49
CA PRO A 226 -21.07 -4.18 -4.45
C PRO A 226 -21.85 -5.51 -4.31
N GLN A 227 -21.28 -6.66 -4.67
CA GLN A 227 -21.97 -7.96 -4.66
C GLN A 227 -21.65 -8.78 -3.42
N THR A 228 -20.36 -8.97 -3.13
CA THR A 228 -19.89 -9.75 -1.97
C THR A 228 -19.81 -8.91 -0.69
N GLU A 229 -19.94 -7.59 -0.81
CA GLU A 229 -19.72 -6.62 0.27
C GLU A 229 -18.31 -6.66 0.89
N ALA A 230 -17.38 -7.43 0.31
CA ALA A 230 -16.00 -7.50 0.78
C ALA A 230 -15.32 -6.12 0.69
N VAL A 231 -14.43 -5.83 1.63
CA VAL A 231 -13.64 -4.60 1.62
C VAL A 231 -12.28 -4.89 1.01
N VAL A 232 -12.00 -4.24 -0.11
CA VAL A 232 -10.70 -4.28 -0.77
C VAL A 232 -9.84 -3.19 -0.16
N PHE A 233 -8.69 -3.59 0.37
CA PHE A 233 -7.62 -2.70 0.80
C PHE A 233 -6.50 -2.72 -0.24
N SER A 234 -6.42 -1.66 -1.04
CA SER A 234 -5.38 -1.51 -2.06
C SER A 234 -4.25 -0.60 -1.59
N ILE A 235 -3.01 -1.00 -1.82
CA ILE A 235 -1.81 -0.29 -1.36
C ILE A 235 -0.88 -0.01 -2.55
N LYS A 236 -0.84 1.24 -3.01
CA LYS A 236 0.18 1.69 -3.97
C LYS A 236 1.42 2.16 -3.23
N THR A 237 2.49 1.41 -3.35
CA THR A 237 3.79 1.72 -2.72
C THR A 237 4.65 2.55 -3.67
N ASN A 238 5.34 3.55 -3.11
CA ASN A 238 6.39 4.32 -3.78
C ASN A 238 7.61 4.47 -2.86
N MET A 239 8.79 4.45 -3.45
CA MET A 239 10.07 4.68 -2.76
C MET A 239 10.75 5.92 -3.31
N THR A 240 10.97 6.93 -2.46
CA THR A 240 11.60 8.19 -2.84
C THR A 240 12.88 8.38 -2.02
N PRO A 241 14.07 8.46 -2.64
CA PRO A 241 15.29 8.77 -1.90
C PRO A 241 15.21 10.17 -1.26
N LEU A 242 15.67 10.33 -0.02
CA LEU A 242 15.61 11.62 0.68
C LEU A 242 16.38 12.73 -0.05
N ARG A 243 17.46 12.37 -0.78
CA ARG A 243 18.21 13.34 -1.59
C ARG A 243 17.39 14.00 -2.71
N HIS A 244 16.25 13.41 -3.09
CA HIS A 244 15.33 13.99 -4.09
C HIS A 244 14.32 14.97 -3.48
N LEU A 245 14.20 15.05 -2.15
CA LEU A 245 13.33 16.02 -1.50
C LEU A 245 13.97 17.42 -1.52
N SER A 246 13.18 18.46 -1.79
CA SER A 246 13.69 19.84 -1.72
C SER A 246 14.10 20.20 -0.28
N GLU A 247 14.87 21.27 -0.10
CA GLU A 247 15.19 21.75 1.25
C GLU A 247 13.95 22.07 2.07
N ASP A 248 12.92 22.67 1.45
CA ASP A 248 11.63 22.94 2.10
C ASP A 248 10.90 21.64 2.51
N ASP A 249 10.98 20.60 1.67
CA ASP A 249 10.39 19.30 1.99
C ASP A 249 11.11 18.64 3.18
N LEU A 250 12.45 18.72 3.21
CA LEU A 250 13.27 18.20 4.32
C LEU A 250 12.98 18.92 5.63
N CYS A 251 12.91 20.26 5.64
CA CYS A 251 12.53 21.04 6.81
C CYS A 251 11.13 20.63 7.31
N SER A 252 10.14 20.54 6.41
CA SER A 252 8.78 20.14 6.80
C SER A 252 8.71 18.70 7.34
N LEU A 253 9.60 17.82 6.89
CA LEU A 253 9.69 16.45 7.39
C LEU A 253 10.28 16.40 8.81
N GLU A 254 11.33 17.19 9.09
CA GLU A 254 11.90 17.32 10.43
C GLU A 254 10.86 17.84 11.42
N GLU A 255 10.12 18.89 11.05
CA GLU A 255 9.01 19.44 11.85
C GLU A 255 7.93 18.39 12.12
N ALA A 256 7.52 17.66 11.08
CA ALA A 256 6.52 16.62 11.20
C ALA A 256 6.96 15.50 12.16
N LEU A 257 8.21 15.02 12.03
CA LEU A 257 8.75 13.98 12.91
C LEU A 257 8.95 14.47 14.35
N ALA A 258 9.29 15.76 14.54
CA ALA A 258 9.44 16.37 15.86
C ALA A 258 8.11 16.52 16.60
N ALA A 259 7.00 16.70 15.86
CA ALA A 259 5.66 16.83 16.42
C ALA A 259 5.03 15.49 16.87
N LEU A 260 5.61 14.35 16.47
CA LEU A 260 5.07 13.03 16.81
C LEU A 260 5.31 12.66 18.28
N PRO A 261 4.38 11.90 18.90
CA PRO A 261 4.62 11.27 20.20
C PRO A 261 5.89 10.39 20.16
N PRO A 262 6.67 10.28 21.26
CA PRO A 262 7.96 9.59 21.25
C PRO A 262 7.93 8.16 20.69
N VAL A 263 6.88 7.40 21.01
CA VAL A 263 6.71 6.01 20.52
C VAL A 263 6.47 5.98 19.01
N GLU A 264 5.70 6.92 18.47
CA GLU A 264 5.45 7.01 17.03
C GLU A 264 6.68 7.53 16.28
N ALA A 265 7.39 8.51 16.84
CA ALA A 265 8.65 9.02 16.29
C ALA A 265 9.72 7.92 16.20
N ALA A 266 9.86 7.09 17.24
CA ALA A 266 10.75 5.93 17.23
C ALA A 266 10.30 4.87 16.21
N TYR A 267 9.00 4.58 16.13
CA TYR A 267 8.44 3.67 15.13
C TYR A 267 8.71 4.14 13.69
N LYS A 268 8.77 5.46 13.46
CA LYS A 268 9.14 6.08 12.18
C LYS A 268 10.64 6.35 12.02
N SER A 269 11.51 5.85 12.90
CA SER A 269 12.97 5.98 12.79
C SER A 269 13.44 7.45 12.69
N ARG A 270 12.86 8.34 13.51
CA ARG A 270 13.16 9.79 13.48
C ARG A 270 14.66 10.09 13.54
N ASP A 271 15.37 9.43 14.44
CA ASP A 271 16.77 9.80 14.73
C ASP A 271 17.69 9.40 13.56
N GLU A 272 17.43 8.25 12.92
CA GLU A 272 18.15 7.83 11.71
C GLU A 272 17.82 8.70 10.50
N VAL A 273 16.57 9.13 10.38
CA VAL A 273 16.14 10.08 9.35
C VAL A 273 16.83 11.43 9.54
N ALA A 274 16.90 11.97 10.76
CA ALA A 274 17.58 13.24 11.03
C ALA A 274 19.08 13.19 10.63
N GLN A 275 19.76 12.08 10.93
CA GLN A 275 21.15 11.88 10.48
C GLN A 275 21.26 11.85 8.96
N ALA A 276 20.30 11.22 8.27
CA ALA A 276 20.28 11.17 6.81
C ALA A 276 20.04 12.55 6.19
N ILE A 277 19.14 13.36 6.75
CA ILE A 277 18.89 14.73 6.29
C ILE A 277 20.16 15.58 6.44
N ALA A 278 20.87 15.47 7.56
CA ALA A 278 22.14 16.18 7.77
C ALA A 278 23.19 15.80 6.70
N ARG A 279 23.28 14.52 6.32
CA ARG A 279 24.17 14.07 5.23
C ARG A 279 23.75 14.64 3.88
N VAL A 280 22.47 14.55 3.53
CA VAL A 280 21.94 15.12 2.28
C VAL A 280 22.27 16.61 2.16
N ARG A 281 22.16 17.37 3.26
CA ARG A 281 22.55 18.79 3.29
C ARG A 281 24.07 18.98 3.11
N ALA A 282 24.88 18.17 3.77
CA ALA A 282 26.34 18.24 3.65
C ALA A 282 26.83 17.91 2.22
N GLU A 283 26.18 16.99 1.52
CA GLU A 283 26.48 16.64 0.13
C GLU A 283 26.08 17.72 -0.89
N ARG A 284 25.14 18.60 -0.52
CA ARG A 284 24.66 19.72 -1.35
C ARG A 284 25.50 21.00 -1.19
N ALA A 285 26.24 21.12 -0.09
CA ALA A 285 27.05 22.27 0.27
C ALA A 285 28.40 22.27 -0.48
#